data_AF-C5TCW4-F1
#
_entry.id   AF-C5TCW4-F1
#
_cell.length_a   1.000
_cell.length_b   1.000
_cell.length_c   1.000
_cell.angle_alpha   90.00
_cell.angle_beta   90.00
_cell.angle_gamma   90.00
#
_symmetry.space_group_name_H-M   'P 1'
#
loop_
_entity.id
_entity.type
_entity.pdbx_description
1 polymer ?
#
loop_
_entity_poly.entity_id
_entity_poly.type
_entity_poly.pdbx_seq_one_letter_code
_entity_poly.pdbx_strand_id
1 'polypeptide(L)'
;MATKTAPLPSVDELRRQLDAVPSKLGEEDDGRKLLTEVTTVGTAAERLVAQRTTELADLDRRLEGLGPAPQKGAPADAPDVAEQRSTLNKQRAAIDAELKLARLIAVDAEQRSAEIGRQRRALFQAALTTRVDSPLAPAFWRNLRYSAPGDAARLQALGA
;
A
#
# COMPACT_ATOMS: atom_id res chain seq x y z
N MET A 1 26.26 -8.48 14.35
CA MET A 1 26.11 -7.93 12.98
C MET A 1 25.09 -6.81 13.06
N ALA A 2 25.50 -5.55 12.92
CA ALA A 2 24.58 -4.42 12.97
C ALA A 2 23.85 -4.32 11.63
N THR A 3 22.56 -4.65 11.61
CA THR A 3 21.70 -4.36 10.46
C THR A 3 21.63 -2.85 10.32
N LYS A 4 22.31 -2.32 9.29
CA LYS A 4 22.19 -0.95 8.82
C LYS A 4 20.73 -0.75 8.40
N THR A 5 19.89 -0.27 9.32
CA THR A 5 18.50 0.09 9.04
C THR A 5 18.53 1.10 7.91
N ALA A 6 18.09 0.68 6.72
CA ALA A 6 17.98 1.58 5.59
C ALA A 6 17.08 2.76 6.01
N PRO A 7 17.44 4.00 5.65
CA PRO A 7 16.62 5.16 5.97
C PRO A 7 15.21 4.95 5.42
N LEU A 8 14.20 5.32 6.20
CA LEU A 8 12.81 5.26 5.76
C LEU A 8 12.63 6.16 4.54
N PRO A 9 11.90 5.70 3.50
CA PRO A 9 11.63 6.52 2.32
C PRO A 9 10.86 7.78 2.71
N SER A 10 11.12 8.87 2.00
CA SER A 10 10.40 10.13 2.17
C SER A 10 8.93 10.01 1.75
N VAL A 11 8.08 10.91 2.27
CA VAL A 11 6.67 10.99 1.88
C VAL A 11 6.51 11.12 0.36
N ASP A 12 7.34 11.95 -0.28
CA ASP A 12 7.31 12.18 -1.73
C ASP A 12 7.69 10.92 -2.52
N GLU A 13 8.67 10.16 -2.06
CA GLU A 13 9.06 8.89 -2.69
C GLU A 13 7.94 7.86 -2.56
N LEU A 14 7.33 7.73 -1.38
CA LEU A 14 6.19 6.83 -1.17
C LEU A 14 5.00 7.21 -2.06
N ARG A 15 4.73 8.52 -2.20
CA ARG A 15 3.67 9.01 -3.09
C ARG A 15 3.96 8.63 -4.54
N ARG A 16 5.18 8.90 -5.02
CA ARG A 16 5.59 8.53 -6.39
C ARG A 16 5.50 7.03 -6.63
N GLN A 17 5.91 6.20 -5.67
CA GLN A 17 5.80 4.75 -5.77
C GLN A 17 4.35 4.30 -5.89
N LEU A 18 3.44 4.88 -5.09
CA LEU A 18 2.01 4.56 -5.18
C LEU A 18 1.38 5.02 -6.50
N ASP A 19 1.76 6.20 -6.99
CA ASP A 19 1.27 6.75 -8.25
C ASP A 19 1.83 6.00 -9.47
N ALA A 20 3.01 5.38 -9.36
CA ALA A 20 3.63 4.59 -10.42
C ALA A 20 2.94 3.23 -10.66
N VAL A 21 2.23 2.71 -9.66
CA VAL A 21 1.40 1.51 -9.83
C VAL A 21 0.30 1.87 -10.86
N PRO A 22 -0.06 0.99 -11.81
CA PRO A 22 -1.14 1.24 -12.77
C PRO A 22 -2.52 1.06 -12.11
N SER A 23 -3.51 1.88 -12.50
CA SER A 23 -4.86 1.87 -11.87
C SER A 23 -5.76 0.76 -12.40
N LYS A 24 -5.40 0.20 -13.55
CA LYS A 24 -6.05 -0.94 -14.19
C LYS A 24 -5.02 -1.99 -14.52
N LEU A 25 -5.36 -3.25 -14.26
CA LEU A 25 -4.60 -4.41 -14.68
C LEU A 25 -5.04 -4.84 -16.07
N GLY A 26 -4.09 -4.97 -16.98
CA GLY A 26 -4.21 -5.74 -18.21
C GLY A 26 -4.04 -7.24 -17.96
N GLU A 27 -4.29 -8.05 -19.00
CA GLU A 27 -4.13 -9.51 -18.93
C GLU A 27 -2.66 -9.94 -18.75
N GLU A 28 -1.71 -9.15 -19.24
CA GLU A 28 -0.27 -9.41 -19.16
C GLU A 28 0.37 -8.89 -17.85
N ASP A 29 -0.37 -8.10 -17.06
CA ASP A 29 0.17 -7.51 -15.83
C ASP A 29 0.29 -8.54 -14.71
N ASP A 30 1.45 -8.56 -14.05
CA ASP A 30 1.62 -9.37 -12.84
C ASP A 30 0.93 -8.70 -11.64
N GLY A 31 -0.37 -8.95 -11.51
CA GLY A 31 -1.17 -8.42 -10.41
C GLY A 31 -0.69 -8.85 -9.01
N ARG A 32 0.07 -9.94 -8.86
CA ARG A 32 0.65 -10.32 -7.56
C ARG A 32 1.82 -9.40 -7.22
N LYS A 33 2.67 -9.13 -8.21
CA LYS A 33 3.77 -8.18 -8.07
C LYS A 33 3.25 -6.79 -7.71
N LEU A 34 2.26 -6.27 -8.45
CA LEU A 34 1.65 -4.98 -8.17
C LEU A 34 1.02 -4.91 -6.76
N LEU A 35 0.34 -5.97 -6.33
CA LEU A 35 -0.21 -6.03 -4.97
C LEU A 35 0.91 -6.01 -3.90
N THR A 36 2.03 -6.67 -4.17
CA THR A 36 3.19 -6.68 -3.27
C THR A 36 3.84 -5.30 -3.19
N GLU A 37 3.96 -4.60 -4.32
CA GLU A 37 4.48 -3.23 -4.38
C GLU A 37 3.60 -2.27 -3.58
N VAL A 38 2.29 -2.28 -3.79
CA VAL A 38 1.36 -1.41 -3.07
C VAL A 38 1.36 -1.70 -1.56
N THR A 39 1.33 -2.97 -1.17
CA THR A 39 1.36 -3.33 0.27
C THR A 39 2.68 -2.92 0.92
N THR A 40 3.81 -3.03 0.22
CA THR A 40 5.11 -2.54 0.68
C THR A 40 5.10 -1.03 0.91
N VAL A 41 4.51 -0.25 -0.02
CA VAL A 41 4.34 1.20 0.13
C VAL A 41 3.46 1.53 1.34
N GLY A 42 2.33 0.84 1.49
CA GLY A 42 1.42 1.02 2.64
C GLY A 42 2.11 0.76 3.98
N THR A 43 2.84 -0.35 4.12
CA THR A 43 3.59 -0.65 5.35
C THR A 43 4.71 0.37 5.61
N ALA A 44 5.39 0.85 4.57
CA ALA A 44 6.41 1.89 4.73
C ALA A 44 5.78 3.22 5.19
N ALA A 45 4.60 3.59 4.66
CA ALA A 45 3.85 4.75 5.10
C ALA A 45 3.41 4.63 6.58
N GLU A 46 2.94 3.47 7.02
CA GLU A 46 2.59 3.22 8.44
C GLU A 46 3.79 3.38 9.38
N ARG A 47 4.99 2.88 8.98
CA ARG A 47 6.21 3.09 9.77
C ARG A 47 6.56 4.57 9.88
N LEU A 48 6.41 5.30 8.78
CA LEU A 48 6.64 6.75 8.77
C LEU A 48 5.64 7.49 9.67
N VAL A 49 4.36 7.07 9.66
CA VAL A 49 3.33 7.58 10.58
C VAL A 49 3.73 7.35 12.04
N ALA A 50 4.20 6.15 12.39
CA ALA A 50 4.64 5.84 13.75
C ALA A 50 5.85 6.68 14.19
N GLN A 51 6.83 6.85 13.30
CA GLN A 51 8.00 7.68 13.56
C GLN A 51 7.61 9.16 13.76
N ARG A 52 6.86 9.75 12.82
CA ARG A 52 6.46 11.16 12.88
C ARG A 52 5.55 11.46 14.07
N THR A 53 4.72 10.50 14.48
CA THR A 53 3.92 10.61 15.71
C THR A 53 4.81 10.71 16.96
N THR A 54 5.87 9.91 17.02
CA THR A 54 6.85 9.97 18.11
C THR A 54 7.60 11.31 18.11
N GLU A 55 8.06 11.77 16.95
CA GLU A 55 8.75 13.05 16.82
C GLU A 55 7.86 14.25 17.20
N LEU A 56 6.57 14.22 16.85
CA LEU A 56 5.61 15.23 17.32
C LEU A 56 5.48 15.24 18.84
N ALA A 57 5.37 14.07 19.47
CA ALA A 57 5.30 13.98 20.92
C ALA A 57 6.57 14.53 21.60
N ASP A 58 7.74 14.34 20.99
CA ASP A 58 9.00 14.91 21.46
C ASP A 58 9.02 16.44 21.35
N LEU A 59 8.53 16.99 20.24
CA LEU A 59 8.41 18.43 20.05
C LEU A 59 7.38 19.06 21.01
N ASP A 60 6.27 18.38 21.25
CA ASP A 60 5.24 18.81 22.19
C ASP A 60 5.80 18.88 23.62
N ARG A 61 6.57 17.87 24.05
CA ARG A 61 7.25 17.90 25.35
C ARG A 61 8.26 19.05 25.48
N ARG A 62 8.97 19.39 24.41
CA ARG A 62 9.90 20.54 24.40
C ARG A 62 9.15 21.86 24.50
N LEU A 63 8.03 21.99 23.78
CA LEU A 63 7.15 23.17 23.85
C LEU A 63 6.53 23.34 25.24
N GLU A 64 6.10 22.25 25.87
CA GLU A 64 5.61 22.24 27.26
C GLU A 64 6.70 22.66 28.26
N GLY A 65 7.95 22.25 28.02
CA GLY A 65 9.11 22.65 28.82
C GLY A 65 9.42 24.15 28.77
N LEU A 66 9.00 24.86 27.72
CA LEU A 66 9.10 26.33 27.64
C LEU A 66 8.01 27.04 28.45
N GLY A 67 7.06 26.29 29.03
CA GLY A 67 5.93 26.83 29.77
C GLY A 67 4.75 27.24 28.89
N PRO A 68 3.61 27.59 29.51
CA PRO A 68 2.41 27.99 28.79
C PRO A 68 2.69 29.22 27.93
N ALA A 69 2.11 29.25 26.72
CA ALA A 69 2.22 30.43 25.87
C ALA A 69 1.61 31.64 26.58
N PRO A 70 2.20 32.84 26.45
CA PRO A 70 1.67 34.05 27.07
C PRO A 70 0.24 34.29 26.57
N GLN A 71 -0.71 34.35 27.50
CA GLN A 71 -2.11 34.65 27.21
C GLN A 71 -2.22 36.09 26.65
N LYS A 72 -3.29 36.38 25.90
CA LYS A 72 -3.57 37.76 25.47
C LYS A 72 -3.66 38.68 26.70
N GLY A 73 -2.69 39.58 26.84
CA GLY A 73 -2.57 40.52 27.98
C GLY A 73 -1.54 40.12 29.05
N ALA A 74 -0.89 38.96 28.93
CA ALA A 74 0.23 38.57 29.79
C ALA A 74 1.56 39.21 29.33
N PRO A 75 2.57 39.31 30.21
CA PRO A 75 3.91 39.73 29.81
C PRO A 75 4.43 38.85 28.68
N ALA A 76 5.04 39.46 27.66
CA ALA A 76 5.65 38.71 26.57
C ALA A 76 6.74 37.77 27.10
N ASP A 77 6.89 36.61 26.47
CA ASP A 77 8.04 35.73 26.68
C ASP A 77 9.33 36.53 26.46
N ALA A 78 10.41 36.15 27.15
CA ALA A 78 11.74 36.67 26.84
C ALA A 78 12.05 36.43 25.34
N PRO A 79 12.75 37.35 24.65
CA PRO A 79 12.94 37.27 23.19
C PRO A 79 13.52 35.92 22.74
N ASP A 80 14.47 35.36 23.50
CA ASP A 80 15.06 34.05 23.22
C ASP A 80 14.03 32.91 23.31
N VAL A 81 13.13 32.96 24.29
CA VAL A 81 12.06 31.95 24.48
C VAL A 81 11.02 32.06 23.37
N ALA A 82 10.67 33.29 22.96
CA ALA A 82 9.75 33.52 21.85
C ALA A 82 10.33 32.96 20.52
N GLU A 83 11.63 33.15 20.28
CA GLU A 83 12.32 32.60 19.11
C GLU A 83 12.37 31.06 19.13
N GLN A 84 12.71 30.46 20.28
CA GLN A 84 12.70 29.01 20.47
C GLN A 84 11.31 28.42 20.24
N ARG A 85 10.27 29.02 20.83
CA ARG A 85 8.87 28.60 20.67
C ARG A 85 8.44 28.69 19.21
N SER A 86 8.80 29.76 18.50
CA SER A 86 8.50 29.92 17.07
C SER A 86 9.18 28.83 16.22
N THR A 87 10.45 28.54 16.49
CA THR A 87 11.21 27.51 15.78
C THR A 87 10.63 26.11 15.99
N LEU A 88 10.32 25.74 17.24
CA LEU A 88 9.69 24.45 17.55
C LEU A 88 8.31 24.31 16.92
N ASN A 89 7.50 25.37 16.92
CA ASN A 89 6.19 25.36 16.26
C ASN A 89 6.30 25.18 14.73
N LYS A 90 7.30 25.79 14.08
CA LYS A 90 7.56 25.58 12.65
C LYS A 90 7.94 24.14 12.35
N GLN A 91 8.83 23.55 13.17
CA GLN A 91 9.22 22.14 13.04
C GLN A 91 8.01 21.22 13.23
N ARG A 92 7.21 21.46 14.27
CA ARG A 92 5.98 20.72 14.55
C ARG A 92 5.01 20.76 13.37
N ALA A 93 4.78 21.93 12.79
CA ALA A 93 3.89 22.08 11.64
C ALA A 93 4.37 21.30 10.42
N ALA A 94 5.68 21.27 10.16
CA ALA A 94 6.26 20.48 9.07
C ALA A 94 6.06 18.97 9.28
N ILE A 95 6.38 18.47 10.49
CA ILE A 95 6.22 17.05 10.84
C ILE A 95 4.75 16.63 10.83
N ASP A 96 3.83 17.48 11.27
CA ASP A 96 2.38 17.22 11.21
C ASP A 96 1.87 17.15 9.77
N ALA A 97 2.37 18.00 8.87
CA ALA A 97 2.03 17.93 7.45
C ALA A 97 2.50 16.61 6.83
N GLU A 98 3.75 16.20 7.09
CA GLU A 98 4.27 14.90 6.64
C GLU A 98 3.49 13.72 7.21
N LEU A 99 3.12 13.77 8.49
CA LEU A 99 2.31 12.75 9.14
C LEU A 99 0.95 12.57 8.46
N LYS A 100 0.28 13.69 8.15
CA LYS A 100 -1.02 13.67 7.44
C LYS A 100 -0.89 13.06 6.06
N LEU A 101 0.15 13.43 5.31
CA LEU A 101 0.40 12.85 3.98
C LEU A 101 0.72 11.37 4.06
N ALA A 102 1.56 10.94 5.01
CA ALA A 102 1.87 9.52 5.22
C ALA A 102 0.61 8.70 5.57
N ARG A 103 -0.29 9.23 6.40
CA ARG A 103 -1.60 8.60 6.69
C ARG A 103 -2.46 8.47 5.44
N LEU A 104 -2.51 9.52 4.61
CA LEU A 104 -3.23 9.47 3.34
C LEU A 104 -2.66 8.40 2.42
N ILE A 105 -1.33 8.32 2.29
CA ILE A 105 -0.67 7.29 1.47
C ILE A 105 -1.00 5.87 1.96
N ALA A 106 -1.02 5.64 3.28
CA ALA A 106 -1.39 4.34 3.84
C ALA A 106 -2.82 3.94 3.43
N VAL A 107 -3.78 4.86 3.55
CA VAL A 107 -5.18 4.64 3.14
C VAL A 107 -5.30 4.43 1.63
N ASP A 108 -4.64 5.26 0.82
CA ASP A 108 -4.66 5.14 -0.63
C ASP A 108 -4.06 3.78 -1.05
N ALA A 109 -2.99 3.31 -0.40
CA ALA A 109 -2.39 2.01 -0.65
C ALA A 109 -3.34 0.85 -0.30
N GLU A 110 -4.10 0.95 0.80
CA GLU A 110 -5.11 -0.04 1.15
C GLU A 110 -6.22 -0.11 0.08
N GLN A 111 -6.77 1.05 -0.30
CA GLN A 111 -7.79 1.13 -1.34
C GLN A 111 -7.29 0.57 -2.67
N ARG A 112 -6.05 0.91 -3.04
CA ARG A 112 -5.40 0.44 -4.26
C ARG A 112 -5.19 -1.07 -4.25
N SER A 113 -4.75 -1.63 -3.12
CA SER A 113 -4.60 -3.07 -2.93
C SER A 113 -5.93 -3.81 -3.11
N ALA A 114 -7.01 -3.26 -2.52
CA ALA A 114 -8.34 -3.82 -2.65
C ALA A 114 -8.85 -3.82 -4.11
N GLU A 115 -8.60 -2.72 -4.83
CA GLU A 115 -8.97 -2.59 -6.25
C GLU A 115 -8.20 -3.58 -7.14
N ILE A 116 -6.88 -3.68 -6.97
CA ILE A 116 -6.05 -4.69 -7.66
C ILE A 116 -6.61 -6.09 -7.39
N GLY A 117 -6.96 -6.39 -6.12
CA GLY A 117 -7.59 -7.66 -5.75
C GLY A 117 -8.91 -7.93 -6.48
N ARG A 118 -9.77 -6.91 -6.64
CA ARG A 118 -11.02 -7.02 -7.41
C ARG A 118 -10.76 -7.31 -8.88
N GLN A 119 -9.88 -6.54 -9.52
CA GLN A 119 -9.58 -6.70 -10.94
C GLN A 119 -8.96 -8.07 -11.24
N ARG A 120 -8.04 -8.55 -10.40
CA ARG A 120 -7.48 -9.91 -10.56
C ARG A 120 -8.55 -10.99 -10.51
N ARG A 121 -9.52 -10.88 -9.61
CA ARG A 121 -10.66 -11.82 -9.56
C ARG A 121 -11.51 -11.73 -10.81
N ALA A 122 -11.77 -10.53 -11.32
CA ALA A 122 -12.54 -10.33 -12.55
C ALA A 122 -11.83 -10.93 -13.78
N LEU A 123 -10.52 -10.69 -13.94
CA LEU A 123 -9.71 -11.29 -15.01
C LEU A 123 -9.69 -12.81 -14.91
N PHE A 124 -9.57 -13.36 -13.70
CA PHE A 124 -9.63 -14.80 -13.50
C PHE A 124 -11.01 -15.38 -13.87
N GLN A 125 -12.10 -14.72 -13.49
CA GLN A 125 -13.45 -15.11 -13.88
C GLN A 125 -13.64 -15.05 -15.40
N ALA A 126 -13.17 -14.00 -16.06
CA ALA A 126 -13.21 -13.86 -17.52
C ALA A 126 -12.39 -14.97 -18.22
N ALA A 127 -11.21 -15.30 -17.70
CA ALA A 127 -10.40 -16.39 -18.23
C ALA A 127 -11.08 -17.76 -18.07
N LEU A 128 -11.73 -18.00 -16.93
CA LEU A 128 -12.51 -19.22 -16.67
C LEU A 128 -13.74 -19.34 -17.59
N THR A 129 -14.39 -18.25 -17.96
CA THR A 129 -15.57 -18.29 -18.83
C THR A 129 -15.24 -18.32 -20.32
N THR A 130 -14.07 -17.82 -20.73
CA THR A 130 -13.69 -17.69 -22.15
C THR A 130 -13.07 -18.97 -22.73
N ARG A 131 -12.45 -19.84 -21.91
CA ARG A 131 -11.66 -20.99 -22.40
C ARG A 131 -12.28 -22.38 -22.21
N VAL A 132 -13.49 -22.47 -21.69
CA VAL A 132 -14.15 -23.77 -21.50
C VAL A 132 -15.37 -23.80 -22.40
N ASP A 133 -15.34 -24.66 -23.42
CA ASP A 133 -16.57 -25.10 -24.09
C ASP A 133 -17.54 -25.47 -22.97
N SER A 134 -18.69 -24.79 -22.91
CA SER A 134 -19.63 -24.98 -21.81
C SER A 134 -19.85 -26.49 -21.60
N PRO A 135 -19.72 -27.01 -20.37
CA PRO A 135 -19.98 -28.43 -20.11
C PRO A 135 -21.46 -28.80 -20.39
N LEU A 136 -22.32 -27.80 -20.60
CA LEU A 136 -23.71 -27.98 -21.04
C LEU A 136 -23.87 -27.90 -22.57
N ALA A 137 -22.83 -27.57 -23.33
CA ALA A 137 -22.90 -27.50 -24.79
C ALA A 137 -22.85 -28.91 -25.41
N PRO A 138 -23.71 -29.22 -26.42
CA PRO A 138 -23.67 -30.51 -27.12
C PRO A 138 -22.33 -30.78 -27.82
N ALA A 139 -21.62 -29.73 -28.24
CA ALA A 139 -20.30 -29.83 -28.87
C ALA A 139 -19.25 -30.43 -27.93
N PHE A 140 -19.28 -30.07 -26.64
CA PHE A 140 -18.40 -30.59 -25.61
C PHE A 140 -18.53 -32.12 -25.48
N TRP A 141 -19.75 -32.61 -25.27
CA TRP A 141 -20.03 -34.04 -25.12
C TRP A 141 -19.72 -34.86 -26.38
N ARG A 142 -19.94 -34.27 -27.55
CA ARG A 142 -19.57 -34.89 -28.82
C ARG A 142 -18.06 -35.06 -28.91
N ASN A 143 -17.29 -34.02 -28.61
CA ASN A 143 -15.83 -34.07 -28.67
C ASN A 143 -15.27 -35.08 -27.66
N LEU A 144 -15.80 -35.09 -26.44
CA LEU A 144 -15.44 -36.06 -25.39
C LEU A 144 -15.70 -37.52 -25.81
N ARG A 145 -16.84 -37.79 -26.45
CA ARG A 145 -17.14 -39.14 -26.97
C ARG A 145 -16.18 -39.58 -28.07
N TYR A 146 -15.71 -38.66 -28.92
CA TYR A 146 -14.76 -38.97 -29.98
C TYR A 146 -13.34 -39.23 -29.46
N SER A 147 -12.90 -38.56 -28.40
CA SER A 147 -11.56 -38.73 -27.83
C SER A 147 -11.45 -39.89 -26.82
N ALA A 148 -12.56 -40.32 -26.21
CA ALA A 148 -12.63 -41.40 -25.23
C ALA A 148 -11.84 -42.70 -25.57
N PRO A 149 -11.91 -43.28 -26.79
CA PRO A 149 -11.17 -44.51 -27.09
C PRO A 149 -9.64 -44.34 -27.09
N GLY A 150 -9.14 -43.18 -27.52
CA GLY A 150 -7.70 -42.88 -27.50
C GLY A 150 -7.17 -42.67 -26.08
N ASP A 151 -7.99 -42.10 -25.21
CA ASP A 151 -7.65 -41.90 -23.80
C ASP A 151 -7.70 -43.22 -23.01
N ALA A 152 -8.65 -44.11 -23.32
CA ALA A 152 -8.70 -45.45 -22.76
C ALA A 152 -7.43 -46.27 -23.10
N ALA A 153 -6.95 -46.18 -24.35
CA ALA A 153 -5.72 -46.84 -24.78
C ALA A 153 -4.48 -46.31 -24.03
N ARG A 154 -4.41 -44.99 -23.80
CA ARG A 154 -3.33 -44.37 -23.02
C ARG A 154 -3.37 -44.76 -21.54
N LEU A 155 -4.54 -44.85 -20.93
CA LEU A 155 -4.69 -45.27 -19.55
C LEU A 155 -4.33 -46.74 -19.34
N GLN A 156 -4.66 -47.61 -20.29
CA GLN A 156 -4.22 -49.01 -20.25
C GLN A 156 -2.70 -49.14 -20.37
N ALA A 157 -2.06 -48.30 -21.18
CA ALA A 157 -0.61 -48.28 -21.32
C ALA A 157 0.13 -47.75 -20.08
N LEU A 158 -0.54 -47.02 -19.18
CA LEU A 158 0.01 -46.54 -17.91
C LEU A 158 -0.22 -47.51 -16.74
N GLY A 159 -1.14 -48.47 -16.90
CA GLY A 159 -1.48 -49.48 -15.89
C GLY A 159 -0.84 -50.86 -16.13
N ALA A 160 -0.05 -51.00 -17.19
CA ALA A 160 0.78 -52.18 -17.49
C ALA A 160 2.26 -51.89 -17.19
#